data_AF-A0A971NDZ6-F1
#
_entry.id   AF-A0A971NDZ6-F1
#
_cell.length_a   1.000
_cell.length_b   1.000
_cell.length_c   1.000
_cell.angle_alpha   90.00
_cell.angle_beta   90.00
_cell.angle_gamma   90.00
#
_symmetry.space_group_name_H-M   'P 1'
#
loop_
_entity.id
_entity.type
_entity.pdbx_description
1 polymer ?
#
loop_
_entity_poly.entity_id
_entity_poly.type
_entity_poly.pdbx_seq_one_letter_code
_entity_poly.pdbx_strand_id
1 'polypeptide(L)'
;MSILLNPKKYDHQWPDQKTRDIMLKTIEFFERKGLKSIKEDDQALRWYDDFVRFIKENEIFATLLTPSGYGDPDSRFDLSRVCPYNEILGFYGNQYQYAYQVSILGVGPVWMGDNEGLK
;
A
#
# COMPACT_ATOMS: atom_id res chain seq x y z
N MET A 1 6.88 -12.29 -20.23
CA MET A 1 6.62 -11.68 -18.92
C MET A 1 7.59 -10.52 -18.76
N SER A 2 7.11 -9.28 -18.57
CA SER A 2 7.98 -8.12 -18.34
C SER A 2 8.51 -8.18 -16.92
N ILE A 3 9.81 -7.94 -16.73
CA ILE A 3 10.41 -7.86 -15.38
C ILE A 3 10.03 -6.54 -14.70
N LEU A 4 9.80 -5.49 -15.50
CA LEU A 4 9.47 -4.17 -14.98
C LEU A 4 7.96 -3.99 -14.86
N LEU A 5 7.53 -3.37 -13.75
CA LEU A 5 6.17 -2.90 -13.54
C LEU A 5 5.72 -1.99 -14.69
N ASN A 6 4.59 -2.34 -15.30
CA ASN A 6 3.86 -1.48 -16.23
C ASN A 6 2.42 -1.32 -15.74
N PRO A 7 2.06 -0.18 -15.13
CA PRO A 7 0.73 -0.01 -14.56
C PRO A 7 -0.41 -0.13 -15.58
N LYS A 8 -0.16 0.18 -16.85
CA LYS A 8 -1.15 0.05 -17.94
C LYS A 8 -1.39 -1.38 -18.41
N LYS A 9 -0.54 -2.31 -18.00
CA LYS A 9 -0.60 -3.74 -18.32
C LYS A 9 -0.46 -4.59 -17.06
N TYR A 10 -1.01 -4.10 -15.95
CA TYR A 10 -0.92 -4.80 -14.68
C TYR A 10 -1.80 -6.07 -14.69
N ASP A 11 -1.15 -7.22 -14.91
CA ASP A 11 -1.78 -8.54 -15.10
C ASP A 11 -1.39 -9.55 -14.01
N HIS A 12 -0.84 -9.07 -12.89
CA HIS A 12 -0.44 -9.92 -11.77
C HIS A 12 -1.62 -10.73 -11.24
N GLN A 13 -1.41 -12.04 -11.07
CA GLN A 13 -2.42 -12.94 -10.51
C GLN A 13 -2.32 -12.96 -9.00
N TRP A 14 -3.45 -12.76 -8.34
CA TRP A 14 -3.55 -12.74 -6.89
C TRP A 14 -4.38 -13.93 -6.41
N PRO A 15 -4.06 -14.51 -5.23
CA PRO A 15 -4.83 -15.62 -4.68
C PRO A 15 -6.22 -15.19 -4.19
N ASP A 16 -6.43 -13.89 -3.97
CA ASP A 16 -7.69 -13.32 -3.50
C ASP A 16 -8.04 -12.01 -4.21
N GLN A 17 -9.34 -11.74 -4.30
CA GLN A 17 -9.88 -10.58 -5.01
C GLN A 17 -9.57 -9.26 -4.29
N LYS A 18 -9.55 -9.24 -2.95
CA LYS A 18 -9.27 -8.01 -2.18
C LYS A 18 -7.87 -7.48 -2.48
N THR A 19 -6.86 -8.36 -2.51
CA THR A 19 -5.48 -7.97 -2.85
C THR A 19 -5.41 -7.40 -4.26
N ARG A 20 -6.05 -8.06 -5.23
CA ARG A 20 -6.13 -7.55 -6.61
C ARG A 20 -6.75 -6.16 -6.66
N ASP A 21 -7.86 -5.95 -5.96
CA ASP A 21 -8.56 -4.67 -5.94
C ASP A 21 -7.72 -3.57 -5.30
N ILE A 22 -6.99 -3.87 -4.22
CA ILE A 22 -6.04 -2.93 -3.60
C ILE A 22 -5.00 -2.46 -4.63
N MET A 23 -4.34 -3.39 -5.34
CA MET A 23 -3.31 -3.02 -6.31
C MET A 23 -3.88 -2.17 -7.45
N LEU A 24 -5.02 -2.59 -8.02
CA LEU A 24 -5.66 -1.89 -9.13
C LEU A 24 -6.16 -0.50 -8.73
N LYS A 25 -6.81 -0.36 -7.57
CA LYS A 25 -7.27 0.93 -7.07
C LYS A 25 -6.13 1.88 -6.76
N THR A 26 -5.01 1.38 -6.23
CA THR A 26 -3.82 2.20 -5.97
C THR A 26 -3.20 2.71 -7.27
N ILE A 27 -3.08 1.85 -8.28
CA ILE A 27 -2.66 2.27 -9.62
C ILE A 27 -3.63 3.33 -10.17
N GLU A 28 -4.93 3.07 -10.10
CA GLU A 28 -5.95 3.98 -10.60
C GLU A 28 -5.94 5.34 -9.88
N PHE A 29 -5.70 5.37 -8.56
CA PHE A 29 -5.52 6.59 -7.79
C PHE A 29 -4.40 7.46 -8.37
N PHE A 30 -3.22 6.88 -8.60
CA PHE A 30 -2.07 7.63 -9.14
C PHE A 30 -2.25 8.02 -10.61
N GLU A 31 -2.83 7.14 -11.44
CA GLU A 31 -3.12 7.47 -12.83
C GLU A 31 -4.13 8.61 -12.96
N ARG A 32 -5.16 8.66 -12.09
CA ARG A 32 -6.12 9.78 -12.02
C ARG A 32 -5.46 11.07 -11.53
N LYS A 33 -4.58 11.00 -10.53
CA LYS A 33 -3.82 12.15 -10.02
C LYS A 33 -2.89 12.70 -11.10
N GLY A 34 -2.25 11.81 -11.86
CA GLY A 34 -1.42 12.12 -13.01
C GLY A 34 0.01 12.55 -12.63
N LEU A 35 0.96 12.19 -13.51
CA LEU A 35 2.39 12.42 -13.29
C LEU A 35 2.74 13.88 -12.99
N LYS A 36 2.07 14.84 -13.65
CA LYS A 36 2.33 16.27 -13.44
C LYS A 36 2.03 16.68 -11.99
N SER A 37 0.85 16.34 -11.47
CA SER A 37 0.46 16.66 -10.10
C SER A 37 1.35 15.97 -9.08
N ILE A 38 1.68 14.69 -9.31
CA ILE A 38 2.58 13.93 -8.43
C ILE A 38 3.95 14.61 -8.29
N LYS A 39 4.54 15.04 -9.42
CA LYS A 39 5.82 15.75 -9.42
C LYS A 39 5.75 17.13 -8.75
N GLU A 40 4.65 17.85 -8.97
CA GLU A 40 4.44 19.14 -8.32
C GLU A 40 4.32 19.00 -6.79
N ASP A 41 3.63 17.96 -6.32
CA ASP A 41 3.50 17.68 -4.88
C ASP A 41 4.85 17.33 -4.24
N ASP A 42 5.64 16.49 -4.91
CA ASP A 42 7.01 16.14 -4.48
C ASP A 42 7.92 17.38 -4.38
N GLN A 43 7.99 18.17 -5.47
CA GLN A 43 8.83 19.37 -5.52
C GLN A 43 8.43 20.45 -4.51
N ALA A 44 7.13 20.54 -4.20
CA ALA A 44 6.60 21.48 -3.24
C ALA A 44 6.53 20.93 -1.81
N LEU A 45 7.05 19.72 -1.56
CA LEU A 45 7.02 19.05 -0.25
C LEU A 45 5.61 19.00 0.35
N ARG A 46 4.59 18.82 -0.48
CA ARG A 46 3.20 18.81 -0.04
C ARG A 46 2.91 17.54 0.73
N TRP A 47 2.20 17.70 1.85
CA TRP A 47 1.68 16.56 2.59
C TRP A 47 0.62 15.83 1.77
N TYR A 48 0.74 14.50 1.68
CA TYR A 48 -0.10 13.63 0.84
C TYR A 48 -1.42 13.24 1.54
N ASP A 49 -2.19 14.23 2.02
CA ASP A 49 -3.42 13.96 2.79
C ASP A 49 -4.47 13.22 1.97
N ASP A 50 -4.53 13.48 0.66
CA ASP A 50 -5.37 12.76 -0.29
C ASP A 50 -5.06 11.26 -0.33
N PHE A 51 -3.78 10.89 -0.33
CA PHE A 51 -3.34 9.51 -0.29
C PHE A 51 -3.63 8.86 1.07
N VAL A 52 -3.46 9.57 2.19
CA VAL A 52 -3.83 9.06 3.52
C VAL A 52 -5.33 8.77 3.60
N ARG A 53 -6.18 9.65 3.05
CA ARG A 53 -7.64 9.41 2.96
C ARG A 53 -7.94 8.21 2.07
N PHE A 54 -7.29 8.11 0.92
CA PHE A 54 -7.44 6.97 0.01
C PHE A 54 -7.10 5.63 0.69
N ILE A 55 -5.99 5.57 1.45
CA ILE A 55 -5.60 4.38 2.23
C ILE A 55 -6.69 4.02 3.24
N LYS A 56 -7.22 5.02 3.95
CA LYS A 56 -8.28 4.82 4.95
C LYS A 56 -9.57 4.30 4.30
N GLU A 57 -10.04 4.96 3.24
CA GLU A 57 -11.28 4.62 2.54
C GLU A 57 -11.26 3.22 1.92
N ASN A 58 -10.07 2.72 1.57
CA ASN A 58 -9.89 1.39 0.97
C ASN A 58 -9.28 0.36 1.93
N GLU A 59 -9.12 0.72 3.21
CA GLU A 59 -8.63 -0.15 4.29
C GLU A 59 -7.31 -0.86 3.96
N ILE A 60 -6.45 -0.20 3.18
CA ILE A 60 -5.29 -0.86 2.55
C ILE A 60 -4.32 -1.35 3.63
N PHE A 61 -3.99 -0.49 4.59
CA PHE A 61 -3.05 -0.86 5.65
C PHE A 61 -3.65 -1.86 6.65
N ALA A 62 -4.94 -1.78 6.95
CA ALA A 62 -5.62 -2.78 7.80
C ALA A 62 -5.62 -4.17 7.15
N THR A 63 -5.73 -4.23 5.82
CA THR A 63 -5.68 -5.50 5.07
C THR A 63 -4.24 -6.04 4.98
N LEU A 64 -3.28 -5.18 4.62
CA LEU A 64 -1.91 -5.60 4.30
C LEU A 64 -0.95 -5.67 5.48
N LEU A 65 -1.16 -4.87 6.54
CA LEU A 65 -0.23 -4.74 7.66
C LEU A 65 -0.68 -5.44 8.94
N THR A 66 -1.91 -5.95 8.99
CA THR A 66 -2.43 -6.72 10.13
C THR A 66 -2.16 -8.21 9.93
N PRO A 67 -1.51 -8.90 10.89
CA PRO A 67 -1.34 -10.35 10.83
C PRO A 67 -2.69 -11.09 10.88
N SER A 68 -2.76 -12.26 10.26
CA SER A 68 -3.99 -13.07 10.29
C SER A 68 -4.37 -13.44 11.73
N GLY A 69 -5.66 -13.32 12.04
CA GLY A 69 -6.23 -13.58 13.37
C GLY A 69 -6.43 -12.33 14.23
N TYR A 70 -5.80 -11.20 13.90
CA TYR A 70 -5.95 -9.92 14.61
C TYR A 70 -6.73 -8.86 13.83
N GLY A 71 -7.31 -9.23 12.69
CA GLY A 71 -8.08 -8.34 11.83
C GLY A 71 -9.20 -9.08 11.13
N ASP A 72 -9.65 -8.53 10.00
CA ASP A 72 -10.67 -9.15 9.17
C ASP A 72 -10.19 -10.49 8.59
N PRO A 73 -11.10 -11.37 8.14
CA PRO A 73 -10.74 -12.70 7.62
C PRO A 73 -9.71 -12.69 6.49
N ASP A 74 -9.61 -11.59 5.73
CA ASP A 74 -8.68 -11.38 4.63
C ASP A 74 -7.39 -10.63 5.02
N SER A 75 -7.31 -10.09 6.25
CA SER A 75 -6.10 -9.48 6.81
C SER A 75 -4.97 -10.50 6.93
N ARG A 76 -3.84 -10.17 6.30
CA ARG A 76 -2.63 -10.98 6.37
C ARG A 76 -1.41 -10.17 5.99
N PHE A 77 -0.49 -10.02 6.95
CA PHE A 77 0.84 -9.53 6.67
C PHE A 77 1.71 -10.63 6.05
N ASP A 78 2.04 -10.49 4.76
CA ASP A 78 2.97 -11.38 4.07
C ASP A 78 3.67 -10.68 2.89
N LEU A 79 4.91 -11.11 2.61
CA LEU A 79 5.78 -10.49 1.61
C LEU A 79 5.28 -10.63 0.17
N SER A 80 4.43 -11.62 -0.14
CA SER A 80 3.90 -11.78 -1.50
C SER A 80 2.93 -10.66 -1.87
N ARG A 81 2.25 -10.06 -0.88
CA ARG A 81 1.36 -8.90 -1.07
C ARG A 81 2.09 -7.57 -0.85
N VAL A 82 2.91 -7.47 0.19
CA VAL A 82 3.51 -6.18 0.53
C VAL A 82 4.65 -5.76 -0.40
N CYS A 83 5.42 -6.70 -0.95
CA CYS A 83 6.49 -6.35 -1.89
C CYS A 83 5.96 -5.74 -3.18
N PRO A 84 4.96 -6.33 -3.87
CA PRO A 84 4.36 -5.71 -5.06
C PRO A 84 3.62 -4.41 -4.75
N TYR A 85 3.00 -4.28 -3.57
CA TYR A 85 2.43 -3.00 -3.15
C TYR A 85 3.50 -1.91 -3.04
N ASN A 86 4.64 -2.22 -2.42
CA ASN A 86 5.78 -1.30 -2.33
C ASN A 86 6.37 -0.96 -3.70
N GLU A 87 6.42 -1.92 -4.63
CA GLU A 87 6.86 -1.68 -6.01
C GLU A 87 5.95 -0.64 -6.70
N ILE A 88 4.63 -0.76 -6.54
CA ILE A 88 3.66 0.22 -7.07
C ILE A 88 3.88 1.59 -6.44
N LEU A 89 4.00 1.68 -5.11
CA LEU A 89 4.22 2.97 -4.44
C LEU A 89 5.54 3.62 -4.87
N GLY A 90 6.62 2.83 -4.91
CA GLY A 90 7.94 3.30 -5.33
C GLY A 90 7.98 3.76 -6.79
N PHE A 91 7.18 3.15 -7.66
CA PHE A 91 7.05 3.57 -9.06
C PHE A 91 6.42 4.96 -9.19
N TYR A 92 5.38 5.26 -8.39
CA TYR A 92 4.66 6.52 -8.51
C TYR A 92 5.27 7.67 -7.70
N GLY A 93 5.87 7.41 -6.54
CA GLY A 93 6.53 8.47 -5.77
C GLY A 93 7.01 8.00 -4.41
N ASN A 94 8.25 8.36 -4.07
CA ASN A 94 8.89 7.91 -2.83
C ASN A 94 8.19 8.44 -1.56
N GLN A 95 7.53 9.60 -1.63
CA GLN A 95 6.73 10.16 -0.55
C GLN A 95 5.56 9.26 -0.13
N TYR A 96 4.93 8.55 -1.09
CA TYR A 96 3.84 7.62 -0.80
C TYR A 96 4.38 6.31 -0.22
N GLN A 97 5.53 5.85 -0.73
CA GLN A 97 6.23 4.69 -0.19
C GLN A 97 6.72 4.94 1.25
N TYR A 98 7.13 6.16 1.56
CA TYR A 98 7.48 6.58 2.92
C TYR A 98 6.30 6.43 3.88
N ALA A 99 5.08 6.84 3.48
CA ALA A 99 3.86 6.68 4.28
C ALA A 99 3.64 5.22 4.70
N TYR A 100 3.85 4.28 3.77
CA TYR A 100 3.81 2.85 4.05
C TYR A 100 4.92 2.45 5.02
N GLN A 101 6.18 2.84 4.75
CA GLN A 101 7.33 2.41 5.57
C GLN A 101 7.20 2.82 7.03
N VAL A 102 6.86 4.08 7.31
CA VAL A 102 6.73 4.54 8.70
C VAL A 102 5.55 3.87 9.41
N SER A 103 4.49 3.52 8.67
CA SER A 103 3.34 2.82 9.23
C SER A 103 3.72 1.39 9.66
N ILE A 104 4.38 0.61 8.79
CA ILE A 104 4.79 -0.76 9.13
C ILE A 104 5.88 -0.79 10.20
N LEU A 105 6.82 0.17 10.20
CA LEU A 105 7.82 0.28 11.28
C LEU A 105 7.18 0.66 12.62
N GLY A 106 6.09 1.44 12.60
CA GLY A 106 5.34 1.80 13.81
C GLY A 106 4.54 0.63 14.40
N VAL A 107 3.82 -0.13 13.56
CA VAL A 107 2.98 -1.25 14.04
C VAL A 107 3.74 -2.57 14.17
N GLY A 108 4.86 -2.74 13.47
CA GLY A 108 5.66 -3.96 13.47
C GLY A 108 6.05 -4.44 14.88
N PRO A 109 6.57 -3.57 15.77
CA PRO A 109 6.87 -3.95 17.16
C PRO A 109 5.64 -4.41 17.97
N VAL A 110 4.45 -3.87 17.70
CA VAL A 110 3.21 -4.31 18.36
C VAL A 110 2.86 -5.74 17.93
N TRP A 111 2.88 -6.00 16.62
CA TRP A 111 2.57 -7.32 16.07
C TRP A 111 3.59 -8.40 16.46
N MET A 112 4.87 -8.04 16.49
CA MET A 112 5.96 -8.96 16.84
C MET A 112 6.17 -9.12 18.36
N GLY A 113 5.55 -8.27 19.18
CA GLY A 113 5.61 -8.35 20.63
C GLY A 113 4.76 -9.50 21.20
N ASP A 114 4.81 -9.70 22.51
CA ASP A 114 4.04 -10.70 23.26
C ASP A 114 2.82 -10.11 24.01
N ASN A 115 2.58 -8.79 23.86
CA ASN A 115 1.46 -8.11 24.50
C ASN A 115 0.15 -8.30 23.72
N GLU A 116 -0.53 -9.42 23.98
CA GLU A 116 -1.81 -9.77 23.36
C GLU A 116 -2.93 -8.76 23.63
N GLY A 117 -2.85 -7.95 24.69
CA GLY A 117 -3.87 -6.93 24.96
C GLY A 117 -3.77 -5.69 24.05
N LEU A 118 -2.65 -5.51 23.34
CA LEU A 118 -2.43 -4.42 22.39
C LEU A 118 -2.65 -4.83 20.93
N LYS A 119 -2.73 -6.13 20.64
CA LYS A 119 -2.94 -6.68 19.29
C LYS A 119 -4.42 -6.83 19.00
#